data_AF-A0A2D5UGR1-F1
#
_entry.id   AF-A0A2D5UGR1-F1
#
_cell.length_a   1.000
_cell.length_b   1.000
_cell.length_c   1.000
_cell.angle_alpha   90.00
_cell.angle_beta   90.00
_cell.angle_gamma   90.00
#
_symmetry.space_group_name_H-M   'P 1'
#
loop_
_entity.id
_entity.type
_entity.pdbx_description
1 polymer ?
#
loop_
_entity_poly.entity_id
_entity_poly.type
_entity_poly.pdbx_seq_one_letter_code
_entity_poly.pdbx_strand_id
1 'polypeptide(L)' 'LTGVLGREVPHNVIEHPDSYPADEPNRRCPDIRKAELQLGFTPQVELDDGLARFFTWAATAYAGP' A
#
# COMPACT_ATOMS: atom_id res chain seq x y z
N LEU A 1 -7.24 -3.20 6.91
CA LEU A 1 -6.65 -4.55 6.99
C LEU A 1 -7.65 -5.60 7.48
N THR A 2 -8.42 -5.33 8.54
CA THR A 2 -9.45 -6.27 9.05
C THR A 2 -10.44 -6.72 7.98
N GLY A 3 -10.85 -5.80 7.08
CA GLY A 3 -11.74 -6.13 5.96
C GLY A 3 -11.14 -7.08 4.90
N VAL A 4 -9.82 -7.20 4.83
CA VAL A 4 -9.12 -8.05 3.85
C VAL A 4 -8.65 -9.37 4.48
N LEU A 5 -8.06 -9.32 5.68
CA LEU A 5 -7.47 -10.48 6.34
C LEU A 5 -8.41 -11.20 7.30
N GLY A 6 -9.60 -10.63 7.57
CA GLY A 6 -10.53 -11.15 8.58
C GLY A 6 -9.99 -11.10 10.02
N ARG A 7 -8.82 -10.50 10.23
CA ARG A 7 -8.16 -10.32 11.52
C ARG A 7 -7.45 -8.98 11.59
N GLU A 8 -7.25 -8.50 12.81
CA GLU A 8 -6.40 -7.34 13.04
C GLU A 8 -4.93 -7.67 12.79
N VAL A 9 -4.21 -6.68 12.27
CA VAL A 9 -2.76 -6.75 12.12
C VAL A 9 -2.15 -5.98 13.30
N PRO A 10 -1.42 -6.64 14.20
CA PRO A 10 -0.78 -5.97 15.32
C PRO A 10 0.23 -4.96 14.78
N HIS A 11 0.16 -3.73 15.27
CA HIS A 11 1.08 -2.67 14.93
C HIS A 11 1.32 -1.80 16.17
N ASN A 12 2.47 -1.12 16.19
CA ASN A 12 2.78 -0.12 17.21
C ASN A 12 2.89 1.25 16.52
N VAL A 13 2.14 2.23 17.01
CA VAL A 13 2.28 3.61 16.55
C VAL A 13 3.41 4.25 17.36
N ILE A 14 4.40 4.80 16.66
CA ILE A 14 5.53 5.51 17.27
C ILE A 14 5.47 6.98 16.90
N GLU A 15 6.07 7.82 17.75
CA GLU A 15 6.25 9.24 17.46
C GLU A 15 7.10 9.43 16.21
N HIS A 16 6.76 10.46 15.44
CA HIS A 16 7.54 10.83 14.27
C HIS A 16 8.93 11.32 14.75
N PRO A 17 10.04 10.82 14.20
CA PRO A 17 11.36 11.19 14.67
C PRO A 17 11.69 12.63 14.27
N ASP A 18 12.39 13.37 15.14
CA ASP A 18 12.84 14.74 14.88
C ASP A 18 13.80 14.86 13.68
N SER A 19 14.44 13.75 13.31
CA SER A 19 15.43 13.67 12.23
C SER A 19 14.92 12.97 10.97
N TYR A 20 13.59 12.93 10.74
CA TYR A 20 13.08 12.42 9.47
C TYR A 20 13.60 13.28 8.31
N PRO A 21 14.03 12.69 7.18
CA PRO A 21 14.51 13.47 6.04
C PRO A 21 13.46 14.52 5.65
N ALA A 22 13.81 15.80 5.77
CA ALA A 22 12.92 16.93 5.47
C ALA A 22 12.38 16.90 4.02
N ASP A 23 13.02 16.10 3.17
CA ASP A 23 12.75 15.94 1.75
C ASP A 23 11.58 14.97 1.48
N GLU A 24 11.05 14.30 2.50
CA GLU A 24 9.95 13.35 2.37
C GLU A 24 8.59 13.97 2.76
N PRO A 25 7.64 14.10 1.83
CA PRO A 25 6.33 14.65 2.14
C PRO A 25 5.48 13.68 2.97
N ASN A 26 4.78 14.20 3.98
CA ASN A 26 3.85 13.46 4.84
C ASN A 26 2.73 12.73 4.06
N ARG A 27 2.36 13.20 2.86
CA ARG A 27 1.37 12.56 1.99
C ARG A 27 1.78 12.64 0.53
N ARG A 28 1.70 11.51 -0.18
CA ARG A 28 1.85 11.45 -1.63
C ARG A 28 0.51 11.07 -2.25
N CYS A 29 -0.01 11.94 -3.12
CA CYS A 29 -1.27 11.73 -3.84
C CYS A 29 -1.15 12.35 -5.23
N PRO A 30 -0.39 11.73 -6.14
CA PRO A 30 -0.13 12.28 -7.47
C PRO A 30 -1.41 12.34 -8.32
N ASP A 31 -1.54 13.39 -9.13
CA ASP A 31 -2.51 13.45 -10.23
C ASP A 31 -2.07 12.50 -11.36
N ILE A 32 -2.90 11.52 -11.69
CA ILE A 32 -2.62 10.50 -12.71
C ILE A 32 -3.18 10.85 -14.10
N ARG A 33 -3.82 12.01 -14.27
CA ARG A 33 -4.46 12.44 -15.52
C ARG A 33 -3.55 12.38 -16.74
N LYS A 34 -2.24 12.58 -16.58
CA LYS A 34 -1.27 12.43 -17.69
C LYS A 34 -1.27 11.00 -18.24
N ALA A 35 -1.27 10.00 -17.37
CA ALA A 35 -1.26 8.59 -17.77
C ALA A 35 -2.59 8.20 -18.45
N GLU A 36 -3.71 8.71 -17.93
CA GLU A 36 -5.04 8.50 -18.53
C GLU A 36 -5.09 9.08 -19.95
N LEU A 37 -4.71 10.35 -20.12
CA LEU A 37 -4.82 11.05 -21.39
C LEU A 37 -3.82 10.56 -22.45
N GLN A 38 -2.59 10.22 -22.05
CA GLN A 38 -1.51 9.92 -23.00
C GLN A 38 -1.31 8.43 -23.24
N LEU A 39 -1.70 7.58 -22.29
CA LEU A 39 -1.50 6.14 -22.37
C LEU A 39 -2.81 5.36 -22.37
N GLY A 40 -3.97 6.02 -22.19
CA GLY A 40 -5.24 5.33 -21.99
C GLY A 40 -5.26 4.51 -20.70
N PHE A 41 -4.37 4.82 -19.75
CA PHE A 41 -4.28 4.08 -18.50
C PHE A 41 -5.55 4.29 -17.67
N THR A 42 -6.14 3.20 -17.18
CA THR A 42 -7.24 3.25 -16.22
C THR A 42 -6.86 2.35 -15.04
N PRO A 43 -6.89 2.83 -13.78
CA PRO A 43 -6.72 1.96 -12.61
C PRO A 43 -7.79 0.85 -12.62
N GLN A 44 -7.39 -0.40 -12.45
CA GLN A 44 -8.30 -1.56 -12.47
C GLN A 44 -8.28 -2.38 -11.18
N VAL A 45 -7.42 -2.03 -10.24
CA VAL A 45 -7.19 -2.79 -9.01
C VAL A 45 -7.40 -1.84 -7.85
N GLU A 46 -8.45 -2.08 -7.08
CA GLU A 46 -8.73 -1.35 -5.86
C GLU A 46 -7.73 -1.75 -4.76
N LEU A 47 -7.63 -0.91 -3.72
CA LEU A 47 -6.69 -1.14 -2.62
C LEU A 47 -6.91 -2.51 -1.96
N ASP A 48 -8.16 -2.87 -1.67
CA ASP A 48 -8.49 -4.13 -0.99
C ASP A 48 -8.15 -5.35 -1.87
N ASP A 49 -8.39 -5.28 -3.18
CA ASP A 49 -8.00 -6.32 -4.13
C ASP A 49 -6.48 -6.49 -4.18
N GLY A 50 -5.74 -5.38 -4.22
CA GLY A 50 -4.29 -5.37 -4.21
C GLY A 50 -3.72 -5.98 -2.93
N LEU A 51 -4.27 -5.60 -1.77
CA LEU A 51 -3.89 -6.14 -0.47
C LEU A 51 -4.16 -7.64 -0.38
N ALA A 52 -5.33 -8.10 -0.83
CA ALA A 52 -5.69 -9.53 -0.83
C ALA A 52 -4.68 -10.34 -1.65
N ARG A 53 -4.40 -9.92 -2.90
CA ARG A 53 -3.42 -10.57 -3.79
C ARG A 53 -2.02 -10.61 -3.15
N PHE A 54 -1.60 -9.50 -2.55
CA PHE A 54 -0.31 -9.42 -1.88
C PHE A 54 -0.20 -10.40 -0.72
N PHE A 55 -1.19 -10.43 0.19
CA PHE A 55 -1.12 -11.32 1.36
C PHE A 55 -1.21 -12.80 0.98
N THR A 56 -1.99 -13.16 -0.04
CA THR A 56 -2.02 -14.53 -0.58
C THR A 56 -0.65 -14.95 -1.08
N TRP A 57 0.00 -14.09 -1.88
CA TRP A 57 1.34 -14.35 -2.37
C TRP A 57 2.36 -14.44 -1.21
N ALA A 58 2.35 -13.47 -0.29
CA ALA A 58 3.30 -13.40 0.81
C ALA A 58 3.19 -14.60 1.75
N ALA A 59 1.97 -15.09 2.01
CA ALA A 59 1.75 -16.29 2.82
C ALA A 59 2.44 -17.53 2.23
N THR A 60 2.57 -17.60 0.90
CA THR A 60 3.29 -18.68 0.22
C THR A 60 4.79 -18.41 0.16
N ALA A 61 5.17 -17.18 -0.23
CA ALA A 61 6.57 -16.81 -0.46
C ALA A 61 7.40 -16.77 0.84
N TYR A 62 6.77 -16.49 1.97
CA TYR A 62 7.40 -16.39 3.29
C TYR A 62 6.91 -17.46 4.27
N ALA A 63 6.32 -18.57 3.79
CA ALA A 63 5.85 -19.66 4.64
C ALA A 63 6.95 -20.29 5.51
N GLY A 64 8.23 -20.06 5.18
CA GLY A 64 9.36 -20.73 5.80
C GLY A 64 9.39 -22.24 5.49
N PRO A 65 10.51 -22.93 5.76
CA PRO A 65 10.50 -24.39 5.87
C PRO A 65 9.72 -24.86 7.11
#